data_AF-A0A2S4PR88-F1
#
_entry.id   AF-A0A2S4PR88-F1
#
_cell.length_a   1.000
_cell.length_b   1.000
_cell.length_c   1.000
_cell.angle_alpha   90.00
_cell.angle_beta   90.00
_cell.angle_gamma   90.00
#
_symmetry.space_group_name_H-M   'P 1'
#
loop_
_entity.id
_entity.type
_entity.pdbx_description
1 polymer ?
#
loop_
_entity_poly.entity_id
_entity_poly.type
_entity_poly.pdbx_seq_one_letter_code
_entity_poly.pdbx_strand_id
1 'polypeptide(L)'
;MYSSYDNKKLACGTLSKSNWRQFFTDFRLLLESKGQFYVCQYNKQEYCFTQKLQSRVPTNIEVLTAHIAALRVNEDNKSNQAEEISRTFNYERSILWDKDAAAVIFLIRQNCSNDIDTIEDYASPKEIWDALHSKYSKIKPGDLRQLEREITSFDRTKQAPGKSPEECFALLKVLRRRYLQVKPEKRGSLKDDDLFGYLLGG
;
A
#
# COMPACT_ATOMS: atom_id res chain seq x y z
N MET A 1 20.77 35.49 -17.07
CA MET A 1 19.39 35.49 -16.55
C MET A 1 19.10 34.10 -16.02
N TYR A 2 19.07 33.90 -14.71
CA TYR A 2 18.68 32.63 -14.10
C TYR A 2 17.18 32.44 -14.31
N SER A 3 16.82 31.46 -15.14
CA SER A 3 15.44 31.09 -15.41
C SER A 3 14.78 30.63 -14.10
N SER A 4 13.64 31.25 -13.80
CA SER A 4 12.69 30.88 -12.75
C SER A 4 12.51 29.35 -12.72
N TYR A 5 13.00 28.70 -11.68
CA TYR A 5 12.49 27.38 -11.34
C TYR A 5 11.09 27.60 -10.78
N ASP A 6 10.10 27.51 -11.67
CA ASP A 6 8.71 27.40 -11.29
C ASP A 6 8.59 26.41 -10.14
N ASN A 7 8.04 26.89 -9.03
CA ASN A 7 7.60 26.06 -7.91
C ASN A 7 6.56 25.07 -8.46
N LYS A 8 7.03 23.93 -8.99
CA LYS A 8 6.18 22.82 -9.44
C LYS A 8 5.38 22.38 -8.24
N LYS A 9 4.11 22.78 -8.20
CA LYS A 9 3.16 22.38 -7.18
C LYS A 9 3.15 20.86 -7.12
N LEU A 10 3.67 20.30 -6.03
CA LEU A 10 3.72 18.86 -5.82
C LEU A 10 2.31 18.30 -5.88
N ALA A 11 2.11 17.21 -6.63
CA ALA A 11 0.79 16.63 -6.85
C ALA A 11 0.10 16.19 -5.54
N CYS A 12 0.86 15.70 -4.57
CA CYS A 12 0.36 15.21 -3.27
C CYS A 12 1.05 15.89 -2.07
N GLY A 13 1.73 17.03 -2.29
CA GLY A 13 2.63 17.61 -1.29
C GLY A 13 3.87 16.76 -1.03
N THR A 14 4.62 17.10 0.03
CA THR A 14 5.80 16.34 0.47
C THR A 14 5.40 15.29 1.51
N LEU A 15 5.88 14.06 1.37
CA LEU A 15 5.65 12.99 2.34
C LEU A 15 6.26 13.33 3.71
N SER A 16 5.48 13.15 4.77
CA SER A 16 5.88 13.38 6.16
C SER A 16 5.14 12.44 7.11
N LYS A 17 5.60 12.39 8.36
CA LYS A 17 4.96 11.59 9.41
C LYS A 17 3.55 12.04 9.78
N SER A 18 3.19 13.29 9.56
CA SER A 18 1.86 13.82 9.91
C SER A 18 0.82 13.60 8.80
N ASN A 19 1.26 13.52 7.54
CA ASN A 19 0.36 13.41 6.37
C ASN A 19 0.44 12.07 5.63
N TRP A 20 1.28 11.12 6.04
CA TRP A 20 1.55 9.90 5.26
C TRP A 20 0.30 9.16 4.78
N ARG A 21 -0.75 9.01 5.60
CA ARG A 21 -1.99 8.32 5.19
C ARG A 21 -2.68 9.03 4.02
N GLN A 22 -2.83 10.34 4.15
CA GLN A 22 -3.46 11.16 3.13
C GLN A 22 -2.60 11.15 1.86
N PHE A 23 -1.28 11.31 2.03
CA PHE A 23 -0.32 11.22 0.95
C PHE A 23 -0.43 9.91 0.16
N PHE A 24 -0.36 8.75 0.82
CA PHE A 24 -0.43 7.46 0.14
C PHE A 24 -1.80 7.23 -0.52
N THR A 25 -2.88 7.76 0.05
CA THR A 25 -4.22 7.69 -0.54
C THR A 25 -4.29 8.52 -1.82
N ASP A 26 -3.90 9.80 -1.75
CA ASP A 26 -3.94 10.71 -2.89
C ASP A 26 -2.96 10.30 -3.98
N PHE A 27 -1.77 9.85 -3.59
CA PHE A 27 -0.73 9.41 -4.51
C PHE A 27 -1.13 8.10 -5.21
N ARG A 28 -1.77 7.17 -4.49
CA ARG A 28 -2.39 5.99 -5.12
C ARG A 28 -3.45 6.40 -6.14
N LEU A 29 -4.38 7.28 -5.78
CA LEU A 29 -5.44 7.75 -6.68
C LEU A 29 -4.86 8.43 -7.93
N LEU A 30 -3.80 9.22 -7.76
CA LEU A 30 -3.08 9.84 -8.87
C LEU A 30 -2.49 8.78 -9.82
N LEU A 31 -1.83 7.75 -9.28
CA LEU A 31 -1.25 6.68 -10.08
C LEU A 31 -2.32 5.81 -10.76
N GLU A 32 -3.43 5.53 -10.07
CA GLU A 32 -4.59 4.82 -10.63
C GLU A 32 -5.23 5.64 -11.77
N SER A 33 -5.35 6.96 -11.62
CA SER A 33 -5.88 7.85 -12.68
C SER A 33 -5.05 7.81 -13.97
N LYS A 34 -3.76 7.48 -13.86
CA LYS A 34 -2.83 7.32 -14.98
C LYS A 34 -2.70 5.89 -15.46
N GLY A 35 -3.35 4.93 -14.80
CA GLY A 35 -3.21 3.50 -15.10
C GLY A 35 -1.84 2.93 -14.72
N GLN A 36 -1.08 3.57 -13.82
CA GLN A 36 0.31 3.22 -13.52
C GLN A 36 0.49 2.51 -12.16
N PHE A 37 -0.54 2.51 -11.31
CA PHE A 37 -0.42 1.96 -9.95
C PHE A 37 -0.07 0.46 -9.91
N TYR A 38 -0.32 -0.27 -11.01
CA TYR A 38 0.05 -1.69 -11.11
C TYR A 38 1.55 -1.94 -10.90
N VAL A 39 2.44 -0.99 -11.23
CA VAL A 39 3.89 -1.14 -11.00
C VAL A 39 4.27 -1.09 -9.52
N CYS A 40 3.41 -0.53 -8.66
CA CYS A 40 3.54 -0.58 -7.20
C CYS A 40 2.94 -1.87 -6.60
N GLN A 41 2.16 -2.63 -7.38
CA GLN A 41 1.52 -3.88 -6.93
C GLN A 41 2.31 -5.12 -7.37
N TYR A 42 2.86 -5.08 -8.58
CA TYR A 42 3.50 -6.22 -9.22
C TYR A 42 4.93 -5.93 -9.60
N ASN A 43 5.82 -6.87 -9.28
CA ASN A 43 7.16 -6.88 -9.84
C ASN A 43 7.11 -7.16 -11.34
N LYS A 44 8.14 -6.73 -12.07
CA LYS A 44 8.22 -6.88 -13.53
C LYS A 44 7.95 -8.33 -13.97
N GLN A 45 8.55 -9.29 -13.28
CA GLN A 45 8.33 -10.72 -13.57
C GLN A 45 6.84 -11.09 -13.43
N GLU A 46 6.21 -10.76 -12.30
CA GLU A 46 4.79 -11.05 -12.03
C GLU A 46 3.86 -10.48 -13.11
N TYR A 47 4.14 -9.27 -13.61
CA TYR A 47 3.33 -8.62 -14.64
C TYR A 47 3.56 -9.19 -16.06
N CYS A 48 4.81 -9.52 -16.39
CA CYS A 48 5.20 -9.92 -17.74
C CYS A 48 4.91 -11.39 -18.03
N PHE A 49 4.83 -12.25 -17.01
CA PHE A 49 4.47 -13.64 -17.21
C PHE A 49 2.97 -13.79 -17.41
N THR A 50 2.57 -14.23 -18.59
CA THR A 50 1.20 -14.66 -18.85
C THR A 50 1.06 -16.14 -18.54
N GLN A 51 0.08 -16.50 -17.72
CA GLN A 51 -0.41 -17.87 -17.68
C GLN A 51 -1.13 -18.13 -19.01
N LYS A 52 -0.45 -18.76 -19.96
CA LYS A 52 -1.18 -19.49 -20.98
C LYS A 52 -1.73 -20.73 -20.27
N LEU A 53 -2.98 -20.66 -19.81
CA LEU A 53 -3.78 -21.87 -19.84
C LEU A 53 -3.73 -22.29 -21.31
N GLN A 54 -3.15 -23.44 -21.62
CA GLN A 54 -3.25 -23.98 -22.97
C GLN A 54 -4.72 -24.32 -23.20
N SER A 55 -5.55 -23.34 -23.54
CA SER A 55 -6.94 -23.51 -23.94
C SER A 55 -7.03 -24.05 -25.36
N ARG A 56 -6.01 -24.77 -25.82
CA ARG A 56 -6.16 -25.60 -27.01
C ARG A 56 -6.96 -26.81 -26.55
N VAL A 57 -8.22 -26.88 -26.97
CA VAL A 57 -8.99 -28.13 -26.90
C VAL A 57 -8.12 -29.18 -27.58
N PRO A 58 -7.64 -30.21 -26.86
CA PRO A 58 -6.80 -31.22 -27.47
C PRO A 58 -7.59 -31.85 -28.61
N THR A 59 -6.96 -31.93 -29.77
CA THR A 59 -7.57 -32.58 -30.93
C THR A 59 -7.88 -34.03 -30.56
N ASN A 60 -8.95 -34.65 -31.08
CA ASN A 60 -9.28 -36.05 -30.74
C ASN A 60 -8.08 -37.01 -30.90
N ILE A 61 -7.17 -36.73 -31.84
CA ILE A 61 -5.92 -37.46 -32.04
C ILE A 61 -4.96 -37.30 -30.85
N GLU A 62 -4.81 -36.10 -30.32
CA GLU A 62 -3.96 -35.81 -29.14
C GLU A 62 -4.57 -36.45 -27.88
N VAL A 63 -5.90 -36.42 -27.72
CA VAL A 63 -6.62 -37.13 -26.63
C VAL A 63 -6.40 -38.63 -26.71
N LEU A 64 -6.59 -39.22 -27.91
CA LEU A 64 -6.38 -40.66 -28.12
C LEU A 64 -4.93 -41.06 -27.93
N THR A 65 -3.98 -40.24 -28.37
CA THR A 65 -2.55 -40.50 -28.19
C THR A 65 -2.17 -40.44 -26.71
N ALA A 66 -2.68 -39.46 -25.97
CA ALA A 66 -2.49 -39.37 -24.52
C ALA A 66 -3.17 -40.53 -23.77
N HIS A 67 -4.37 -40.96 -24.19
CA HIS A 67 -5.04 -42.13 -23.62
C HIS A 67 -4.26 -43.43 -23.86
N ILE A 68 -3.77 -43.65 -25.08
CA ILE A 68 -2.96 -44.83 -25.41
C ILE A 68 -1.62 -44.79 -24.65
N ALA A 69 -1.01 -43.61 -24.51
CA ALA A 69 0.20 -43.45 -23.70
C ALA A 69 -0.06 -43.70 -22.20
N ALA A 70 -1.15 -43.18 -21.64
CA ALA A 70 -1.54 -43.41 -20.25
C ALA A 70 -1.87 -44.89 -19.97
N LEU A 71 -2.52 -45.57 -20.91
CA LEU A 71 -2.76 -47.01 -20.82
C LEU A 71 -1.45 -47.81 -20.85
N ARG A 72 -0.42 -47.34 -21.56
CA ARG A 72 0.92 -47.96 -21.58
C ARG A 72 1.75 -47.63 -20.33
N VAL A 73 1.56 -46.46 -19.71
CA VAL A 73 2.25 -46.06 -18.47
C VAL A 73 1.65 -46.74 -17.24
N ASN A 74 0.38 -47.17 -17.29
CA ASN A 74 -0.21 -47.96 -16.21
C ASN A 74 0.36 -49.38 -16.07
N GLU A 75 1.23 -49.82 -16.98
CA GLU A 75 2.04 -51.03 -16.78
C GLU A 75 3.39 -50.76 -16.10
N ASP A 76 3.90 -49.51 -16.09
CA ASP A 76 5.17 -49.19 -15.42
C ASP A 76 5.18 -47.75 -14.86
N ASN A 77 5.13 -47.69 -13.52
CA ASN A 77 5.50 -46.58 -12.63
C ASN A 77 4.67 -45.28 -12.61
N LYS A 78 4.23 -44.97 -11.38
CA LYS A 78 3.74 -43.66 -10.93
C LYS A 78 4.78 -42.57 -11.22
N SER A 79 4.49 -41.67 -12.16
CA SER A 79 5.13 -40.35 -12.18
C SER A 79 4.08 -39.27 -12.32
N ASN A 80 4.11 -38.33 -11.37
CA ASN A 80 3.28 -37.14 -11.31
C ASN A 80 3.49 -36.30 -12.58
N GLN A 81 2.56 -36.36 -13.54
CA GLN A 81 2.45 -35.29 -14.53
C GLN A 81 1.67 -34.14 -13.90
N ALA A 82 2.39 -33.31 -13.15
CA ALA A 82 1.97 -31.94 -12.92
C ALA A 82 1.98 -31.26 -14.30
N GLU A 83 0.85 -30.73 -14.72
CA GLU A 83 0.72 -29.89 -15.91
C GLU A 83 1.83 -28.83 -15.89
N GLU A 84 2.79 -28.94 -16.81
CA GLU A 84 3.88 -28.00 -16.95
C GLU A 84 3.29 -26.70 -17.53
N ILE A 85 2.85 -25.81 -16.65
CA ILE A 85 2.32 -24.49 -17.01
C ILE A 85 3.47 -23.70 -17.67
N SER A 86 3.54 -23.76 -19.00
CA SER A 86 4.51 -23.00 -19.78
C SER A 86 4.20 -21.49 -19.64
N ARG A 87 4.91 -20.82 -18.72
CA ARG A 87 4.84 -19.37 -18.53
C ARG A 87 5.62 -18.69 -19.64
N THR A 88 4.93 -18.07 -20.59
CA THR A 88 5.59 -17.27 -21.64
C THR A 88 5.79 -15.83 -21.16
N PHE A 89 7.02 -15.32 -21.31
CA PHE A 89 7.35 -13.92 -21.02
C PHE A 89 6.85 -13.01 -22.14
N ASN A 90 6.08 -11.98 -21.80
CA ASN A 90 5.56 -11.00 -22.75
C ASN A 90 6.47 -9.76 -22.80
N TYR A 91 7.19 -9.59 -23.92
CA TYR A 91 8.13 -8.48 -24.11
C TYR A 91 7.46 -7.11 -24.23
N GLU A 92 6.27 -7.01 -24.83
CA GLU A 92 5.54 -5.73 -24.93
C GLU A 92 5.11 -5.24 -23.54
N ARG A 93 4.63 -6.16 -22.69
CA ARG A 93 4.34 -5.87 -21.28
C ARG A 93 5.59 -5.45 -20.51
N SER A 94 6.73 -6.05 -20.80
CA SER A 94 8.01 -5.66 -20.20
C SER A 94 8.39 -4.22 -20.51
N ILE A 95 8.29 -3.81 -21.78
CA ILE A 95 8.62 -2.44 -22.20
C ILE A 95 7.65 -1.43 -21.57
N LEU A 96 6.36 -1.75 -21.54
CA LEU A 96 5.35 -0.90 -20.89
C LEU A 96 5.63 -0.76 -19.38
N TRP A 97 5.94 -1.88 -18.71
CA TRP A 97 6.27 -1.88 -17.29
C TRP A 97 7.50 -1.01 -17.00
N ASP A 98 8.57 -1.11 -17.81
CA ASP A 98 9.79 -0.31 -17.63
C ASP A 98 9.50 1.20 -17.75
N LYS A 99 8.69 1.59 -18.74
CA LYS A 99 8.28 2.97 -18.95
C LYS A 99 7.49 3.52 -17.76
N ASP A 100 6.49 2.78 -17.30
CA ASP A 100 5.64 3.21 -16.18
C ASP A 100 6.40 3.17 -14.86
N ALA A 101 7.27 2.18 -14.64
CA ALA A 101 8.12 2.09 -13.46
C ALA A 101 9.03 3.32 -13.34
N ALA A 102 9.69 3.71 -14.42
CA ALA A 102 10.52 4.92 -14.44
C ALA A 102 9.70 6.19 -14.14
N ALA A 103 8.50 6.32 -14.73
CA ALA A 103 7.62 7.45 -14.47
C ALA A 103 7.16 7.52 -13.01
N VAL A 104 6.83 6.38 -12.41
CA VAL A 104 6.41 6.30 -11.01
C VAL A 104 7.56 6.59 -10.05
N ILE A 105 8.76 6.03 -10.28
CA ILE A 105 9.95 6.33 -9.45
C ILE A 105 10.26 7.83 -9.49
N PHE A 106 10.16 8.45 -10.67
CA PHE A 106 10.37 9.89 -10.80
C PHE A 106 9.35 10.71 -9.98
N LEU A 107 8.06 10.35 -10.03
CA LEU A 107 7.03 11.00 -9.22
C LEU A 107 7.27 10.79 -7.71
N ILE A 108 7.62 9.57 -7.30
CA ILE A 108 7.98 9.27 -5.91
C ILE A 108 9.14 10.17 -5.47
N ARG A 109 10.19 10.29 -6.27
CA ARG A 109 11.36 11.14 -5.95
C ARG A 109 10.99 12.62 -5.78
N GLN A 110 10.09 13.14 -6.60
CA GLN A 110 9.61 14.51 -6.46
C GLN A 110 8.80 14.73 -5.17
N ASN A 111 7.97 13.76 -4.82
CA ASN A 111 7.06 13.86 -3.69
C ASN A 111 7.66 13.41 -2.34
N CYS A 112 8.77 12.64 -2.36
CA CYS A 112 9.43 12.06 -1.20
C CYS A 112 10.91 12.49 -1.12
N SER A 113 11.18 13.79 -1.25
CA SER A 113 12.54 14.35 -1.27
C SER A 113 13.38 14.06 -0.03
N ASN A 114 12.75 13.74 1.10
CA ASN A 114 13.43 13.39 2.36
C ASN A 114 13.87 11.92 2.43
N ASP A 115 13.51 11.12 1.43
CA ASP A 115 13.69 9.67 1.43
C ASP A 115 14.46 9.20 0.20
N ILE A 116 15.34 10.04 -0.37
CA ILE A 116 16.12 9.73 -1.58
C ILE A 116 16.96 8.46 -1.36
N ASP A 117 17.64 8.33 -0.23
CA ASP A 117 18.43 7.12 0.08
C ASP A 117 17.56 5.86 0.03
N THR A 118 16.37 5.92 0.64
CA THR A 118 15.41 4.80 0.59
C THR A 118 14.92 4.52 -0.82
N ILE A 119 14.83 5.52 -1.70
CA ILE A 119 14.43 5.32 -3.10
C ILE A 119 15.56 4.69 -3.92
N GLU A 120 16.81 5.07 -3.66
CA GLU A 120 18.00 4.57 -4.37
C GLU A 120 18.40 3.16 -3.92
N ASP A 121 18.03 2.76 -2.70
CA ASP A 121 18.28 1.42 -2.14
C ASP A 121 17.46 0.29 -2.80
N TYR A 122 16.35 0.61 -3.48
CA TYR A 122 15.46 -0.39 -4.07
C TYR A 122 15.37 -0.30 -5.59
N ALA A 123 15.26 -1.46 -6.24
CA ALA A 123 15.29 -1.58 -7.69
C ALA A 123 13.90 -1.44 -8.33
N SER A 124 12.81 -1.61 -7.56
CA SER A 124 11.44 -1.61 -8.09
C SER A 124 10.51 -0.58 -7.42
N PRO A 125 9.52 -0.03 -8.16
CA PRO A 125 8.53 0.87 -7.57
C PRO A 125 7.72 0.24 -6.43
N LYS A 126 7.48 -1.07 -6.49
CA LYS A 126 6.79 -1.85 -5.45
C LYS A 126 7.58 -1.86 -4.15
N GLU A 127 8.87 -2.20 -4.21
CA GLU A 127 9.73 -2.21 -3.02
C GLU A 127 9.85 -0.82 -2.41
N ILE A 128 10.03 0.22 -3.23
CA ILE A 128 10.06 1.62 -2.77
C ILE A 128 8.75 1.98 -2.07
N TRP A 129 7.61 1.65 -2.70
CA TRP A 129 6.28 1.90 -2.15
C TRP A 129 6.11 1.22 -0.77
N ASP A 130 6.41 -0.07 -0.68
CA ASP A 130 6.28 -0.86 0.54
C ASP A 130 7.23 -0.38 1.64
N ALA A 131 8.47 -0.03 1.28
CA ALA A 131 9.48 0.50 2.21
C ALA A 131 9.06 1.86 2.79
N LEU A 132 8.63 2.80 1.94
CA LEU A 132 8.12 4.10 2.39
C LEU A 132 6.87 3.91 3.24
N HIS A 133 5.92 3.08 2.79
CA HIS A 133 4.70 2.83 3.54
C HIS A 133 5.01 2.22 4.91
N SER A 134 5.94 1.27 5.00
CA SER A 134 6.40 0.68 6.26
C SER A 134 7.12 1.71 7.17
N LYS A 135 8.05 2.51 6.60
CA LYS A 135 8.78 3.55 7.33
C LYS A 135 7.83 4.55 7.98
N TYR A 136 6.83 5.02 7.23
CA TYR A 136 5.92 6.05 7.69
C TYR A 136 4.75 5.52 8.53
N SER A 137 4.27 4.31 8.27
CA SER A 137 3.22 3.65 9.07
C SER A 137 3.70 3.15 10.43
N LYS A 138 5.02 2.92 10.62
CA LYS A 138 5.61 2.63 11.94
C LYS A 138 5.29 3.76 12.92
N ILE A 139 4.54 3.42 13.96
CA ILE A 139 4.18 4.30 15.06
C ILE A 139 5.06 3.95 16.26
N LYS A 140 5.69 4.96 16.87
CA LYS A 140 6.48 4.72 18.07
C LYS A 140 5.52 4.35 19.21
N PRO A 141 5.86 3.38 20.07
CA PRO A 141 5.07 3.09 21.26
C PRO A 141 4.83 4.33 22.13
N GLY A 142 5.76 5.28 22.13
CA GLY A 142 5.63 6.57 22.80
C GLY A 142 4.46 7.40 22.26
N ASP A 143 4.32 7.52 20.94
CA ASP A 143 3.26 8.30 20.30
C ASP A 143 1.87 7.72 20.60
N LEU A 144 1.76 6.38 20.66
CA LEU A 144 0.52 5.71 21.02
C LEU A 144 0.16 5.94 22.50
N ARG A 145 1.13 5.80 23.40
CA ARG A 145 0.93 6.10 24.83
C ARG A 145 0.59 7.56 25.06
N GLN A 146 1.16 8.46 24.25
CA GLN A 146 0.85 9.87 24.31
C GLN A 146 -0.60 10.11 23.88
N LEU A 147 -1.06 9.56 22.76
CA LEU A 147 -2.47 9.67 22.35
C LEU A 147 -3.42 9.09 23.39
N GLU A 148 -3.07 7.95 23.98
CA GLU A 148 -3.86 7.34 25.05
C GLU A 148 -3.94 8.26 26.28
N ARG A 149 -2.80 8.81 26.73
CA ARG A 149 -2.76 9.79 27.83
C ARG A 149 -3.55 11.06 27.50
N GLU A 150 -3.39 11.61 26.31
CA GLU A 150 -4.11 12.80 25.87
C GLU A 150 -5.63 12.61 25.92
N ILE A 151 -6.12 11.38 25.75
CA ILE A 151 -7.53 11.02 25.90
C ILE A 151 -7.90 10.77 27.37
N THR A 152 -7.15 9.94 28.10
CA THR A 152 -7.53 9.49 29.45
C THR A 152 -7.30 10.54 30.54
N SER A 153 -6.34 11.43 30.35
CA SER A 153 -6.05 12.56 31.25
C SER A 153 -6.28 13.87 30.52
N PHE A 154 -7.42 13.98 29.83
CA PHE A 154 -7.79 15.18 29.10
C PHE A 154 -7.92 16.36 30.08
N ASP A 155 -7.23 17.45 29.81
CA ASP A 155 -7.21 18.65 30.66
C ASP A 155 -7.70 19.83 29.82
N ARG A 156 -8.88 20.33 30.15
CA ARG A 156 -9.54 21.39 29.38
C ARG A 156 -8.71 22.67 29.37
N THR A 157 -8.02 22.96 30.46
CA THR A 157 -7.22 24.18 30.61
C THR A 157 -5.95 24.16 29.77
N LYS A 158 -5.37 22.98 29.54
CA LYS A 158 -4.12 22.82 28.78
C LYS A 158 -4.36 22.49 27.31
N GLN A 159 -5.32 21.62 27.01
CA GLN A 159 -5.51 21.09 25.66
C GLN A 159 -6.54 21.87 24.84
N ALA A 160 -7.49 22.55 25.50
CA ALA A 160 -8.56 23.28 24.84
C ALA A 160 -8.97 24.55 25.62
N PRO A 161 -8.02 25.46 25.93
CA PRO A 161 -8.29 26.65 26.71
C PRO A 161 -9.35 27.53 26.03
N GLY A 162 -10.37 27.94 26.79
CA GLY A 162 -11.45 28.81 26.31
C GLY A 162 -12.47 28.15 25.37
N LYS A 163 -12.37 26.84 25.12
CA LYS A 163 -13.31 26.11 24.26
C LYS A 163 -14.57 25.64 24.99
N SER A 164 -15.67 25.55 24.26
CA SER A 164 -16.93 25.02 24.80
C SER A 164 -16.82 23.51 25.09
N PRO A 165 -17.69 22.94 25.95
CA PRO A 165 -17.76 21.49 26.16
C PRO A 165 -17.91 20.70 24.86
N GLU A 166 -18.72 21.17 23.92
CA GLU A 166 -18.95 20.52 22.62
C GLU A 166 -17.67 20.51 21.77
N GLU A 167 -16.93 21.62 21.75
CA GLU A 167 -15.67 21.72 21.02
C GLU A 167 -14.57 20.84 21.63
N CYS A 168 -14.50 20.76 22.96
CA CYS A 168 -13.62 19.83 23.66
C CYS A 168 -13.98 18.37 23.33
N PHE A 169 -15.28 18.04 23.30
CA PHE A 169 -15.73 16.70 22.93
C PHE A 169 -15.41 16.35 21.48
N ALA A 170 -15.52 17.32 20.56
CA ALA A 170 -15.08 17.15 19.18
C ALA A 170 -13.58 16.87 19.07
N LEU A 171 -12.76 17.56 19.88
CA LEU A 171 -11.31 17.30 19.96
C LEU A 171 -11.01 15.87 20.45
N LEU A 172 -11.70 15.41 21.51
CA LEU A 172 -11.60 14.04 22.01
C LEU A 172 -11.99 13.01 20.95
N LYS A 173 -13.02 13.27 20.14
CA LYS A 173 -13.38 12.41 19.00
C LYS A 173 -12.28 12.35 17.94
N VAL A 174 -11.59 13.46 17.69
CA VAL A 174 -10.42 13.50 16.78
C VAL A 174 -9.25 12.70 17.35
N LEU A 175 -8.94 12.85 18.64
CA LEU A 175 -7.90 12.09 19.32
C LEU A 175 -8.21 10.58 19.31
N ARG A 176 -9.45 10.20 19.63
CA ARG A 176 -9.92 8.80 19.51
C ARG A 176 -9.77 8.30 18.09
N ARG A 177 -10.19 9.06 17.07
CA ARG A 177 -10.03 8.65 15.67
C ARG A 177 -8.56 8.40 15.34
N ARG A 178 -7.64 9.26 15.79
CA ARG A 178 -6.19 9.06 15.61
C ARG A 178 -5.71 7.79 16.31
N TYR A 179 -6.12 7.55 17.56
CA TYR A 179 -5.77 6.35 18.32
C TYR A 179 -6.29 5.07 17.63
N LEU A 180 -7.57 5.05 17.24
CA LEU A 180 -8.18 3.90 16.57
C LEU A 180 -7.64 3.65 15.15
N GLN A 181 -7.13 4.70 14.48
CA GLN A 181 -6.40 4.51 13.24
C GLN A 181 -5.06 3.78 13.46
N VAL A 182 -4.48 3.85 14.66
CA VAL A 182 -3.29 3.07 15.03
C VAL A 182 -3.67 1.67 15.49
N LYS A 183 -4.72 1.56 16.32
CA LYS A 183 -5.22 0.30 16.88
C LYS A 183 -6.65 0.01 16.44
N PRO A 184 -6.85 -0.45 15.20
CA PRO A 184 -8.19 -0.81 14.72
C PRO A 184 -8.81 -1.95 15.54
N GLU A 185 -8.01 -2.82 16.15
CA GLU A 185 -8.46 -3.88 17.05
C GLU A 185 -9.12 -3.34 18.33
N LYS A 186 -8.83 -2.09 18.69
CA LYS A 186 -9.40 -1.39 19.86
C LYS A 186 -10.66 -0.60 19.53
N ARG A 187 -11.29 -0.79 18.37
CA ARG A 187 -12.50 -0.07 17.95
C ARG A 187 -13.69 -0.20 18.91
N GLY A 188 -13.73 -1.28 19.70
CA GLY A 188 -14.73 -1.47 20.76
C GLY A 188 -14.44 -0.75 22.08
N SER A 189 -13.26 -0.14 22.23
CA SER A 189 -12.85 0.65 23.40
C SER A 189 -12.93 2.16 23.12
N LEU A 190 -12.99 2.99 24.17
CA LEU A 190 -13.16 4.45 24.07
C LEU A 190 -14.50 4.82 23.41
N LYS A 191 -15.60 4.29 23.95
CA LYS A 191 -16.96 4.66 23.53
C LYS A 191 -17.22 6.15 23.82
N ASP A 192 -18.29 6.69 23.23
CA ASP A 192 -18.67 8.09 23.48
C ASP A 192 -18.88 8.34 24.99
N ASP A 193 -19.42 7.37 25.73
CA ASP A 193 -19.59 7.44 27.19
C ASP A 193 -18.26 7.56 27.94
N ASP A 194 -17.25 6.78 27.52
CA ASP A 194 -15.90 6.84 28.11
C ASP A 194 -15.28 8.23 27.85
N LEU A 195 -15.39 8.73 26.62
CA LEU A 195 -14.89 10.06 26.24
C LEU A 195 -15.58 11.18 27.04
N PHE A 196 -16.89 11.04 27.27
CA PHE A 196 -17.64 12.00 28.06
C PHE A 196 -17.20 11.97 29.53
N GLY A 197 -16.92 10.77 30.06
CA GLY A 197 -16.31 10.59 31.37
C GLY A 197 -14.96 11.30 31.51
N TYR A 198 -14.07 11.16 30.53
CA TYR A 198 -12.78 11.86 30.53
C TYR A 198 -12.93 13.38 30.38
N LEU A 199 -13.93 13.86 29.64
CA LEU A 199 -14.22 15.29 29.51
C LEU A 199 -14.74 15.92 30.81
N LEU A 200 -15.50 15.17 31.61
CA LEU A 200 -16.03 15.64 32.90
C LEU A 200 -14.99 15.51 34.03
N GLY A 201 -14.06 14.58 33.90
CA GLY A 201 -13.02 14.31 34.91
C GLY A 201 -11.84 15.28 34.90
N GLY A 202 -11.69 16.13 33.87
CA GLY A 202 -10.61 17.11 33.75
C GLY A 202 -11.08 18.47 33.24
#